data_AF-A0A2V9RYB3-F1
#
_entry.id   AF-A0A2V9RYB3-F1
#
_cell.length_a   1.000
_cell.length_b   1.000
_cell.length_c   1.000
_cell.angle_alpha   90.00
_cell.angle_beta   90.00
_cell.angle_gamma   90.00
#
_symmetry.space_group_name_H-M   'P 1'
#
loop_
_entity.id
_entity.type
_entity.pdbx_description
1 polymer ?
#
loop_
_entity_poly.entity_id
_entity_poly.type
_entity_poly.pdbx_seq_one_letter_code
_entity_poly.pdbx_strand_id
1 'polypeptide(L)'
;MAGSSAVYSPDSMRSEKRAVAANSVLAAVAITALKIIVGVTTGSLGILSEAAHSLLDLIAAIITLFSVRVSDKPADAEHQYGHGKIENFSAFIETGLLLLTCCWIVYEAIKRLFFHHVDIEPSVAAFLVMFFSMIVDFWRSRALGRIASKYDSQALEADALHFSTDIWSSGVVVLGLLLVMLGRTWNIDWLRDADPVAALFVAGVVVYVSWRLARKTIDALLDAAPAGIRNKIIAAAWKVDGLLEVDRVRIRRAGNRYFADLSIGLARNVTFQRSEQVADAVTQAVHDVLPDADVVVHPIPRALRSENIFDRVRAVATRHNLNVHDVSVQELGGRLLVEQHLEMDEHLTLKQAHDQVSALESEIRRDIPEISSILTHIESEPATIEAGDEVARDSRMEKRIKAITAEFPEVLDMHDIEVKRVRDRLYASCHCTMSDELPLARVHDIQTDLEKRFKQEFPNLFRVLIHPEPRTDNRR
;
A
#
# COMPACT_ATOMS: atom_id res chain seq x y z
N MET A 1 4.64 6.10 -22.77
CA MET A 1 3.19 6.37 -22.94
C MET A 1 2.49 5.85 -21.69
N ALA A 2 2.14 6.76 -20.78
CA ALA A 2 1.39 6.42 -19.57
C ALA A 2 -0.08 6.25 -19.98
N GLY A 3 -0.53 5.00 -20.08
CA GLY A 3 -1.94 4.70 -20.32
C GLY A 3 -2.73 5.09 -19.07
N SER A 4 -3.68 6.00 -19.24
CA SER A 4 -4.80 6.20 -18.32
C SER A 4 -5.44 4.84 -18.03
N SER A 5 -5.23 4.29 -16.85
CA SER A 5 -5.95 3.12 -16.35
C SER A 5 -7.41 3.54 -16.14
N ALA A 6 -8.22 3.38 -17.19
CA ALA A 6 -9.67 3.48 -17.06
C ALA A 6 -10.11 2.50 -15.97
N VAL A 7 -10.80 2.99 -14.94
CA VAL A 7 -11.30 2.17 -13.84
C VAL A 7 -12.43 1.29 -14.39
N TYR A 8 -12.10 0.07 -14.79
CA TYR A 8 -13.08 -0.92 -15.27
C TYR A 8 -13.78 -1.56 -14.08
N SER A 9 -15.08 -1.84 -14.20
CA SER A 9 -15.76 -2.62 -13.15
C SER A 9 -15.13 -4.01 -13.06
N PRO A 10 -14.88 -4.55 -11.84
CA PRO A 10 -14.26 -5.87 -11.67
C PRO A 10 -14.98 -6.98 -12.45
N ASP A 11 -16.30 -6.87 -12.58
CA ASP A 11 -17.12 -7.85 -13.30
C ASP A 11 -16.99 -7.75 -14.83
N SER A 12 -16.83 -6.54 -15.38
CA SER A 12 -16.53 -6.36 -16.81
C SER A 12 -15.18 -6.94 -17.18
N MET A 13 -14.16 -6.70 -16.35
CA MET A 13 -12.83 -7.28 -16.52
C MET A 13 -12.88 -8.82 -16.50
N ARG A 14 -13.52 -9.40 -15.47
CA ARG A 14 -13.67 -10.87 -15.31
C ARG A 14 -14.35 -11.49 -16.52
N SER A 15 -15.45 -10.89 -16.98
CA SER A 15 -16.21 -11.42 -18.12
C SER A 15 -15.42 -11.31 -19.43
N GLU A 16 -14.73 -10.20 -19.69
CA GLU A 16 -13.89 -10.04 -20.88
C GLU A 16 -12.72 -11.02 -20.91
N LYS A 17 -11.98 -11.17 -19.80
CA LYS A 17 -10.86 -12.14 -19.70
C LYS A 17 -11.36 -13.57 -19.95
N ARG A 18 -12.44 -13.97 -19.27
CA ARG A 18 -13.02 -15.32 -19.40
C ARG A 18 -13.56 -15.57 -20.81
N ALA A 19 -14.20 -14.59 -21.43
CA ALA A 19 -14.73 -14.73 -22.78
C ALA A 19 -13.62 -14.96 -23.81
N VAL A 20 -12.54 -14.18 -23.76
CA VAL A 20 -11.43 -14.35 -24.70
C VAL A 20 -10.67 -15.67 -24.47
N ALA A 21 -10.45 -16.06 -23.21
CA ALA A 21 -9.86 -17.37 -22.91
C ALA A 21 -10.76 -18.54 -23.34
N ALA A 22 -12.08 -18.43 -23.17
CA ALA A 22 -13.02 -19.47 -23.62
C ALA A 22 -13.06 -19.58 -25.15
N ASN A 23 -13.04 -18.44 -25.86
CA ASN A 23 -12.94 -18.40 -27.32
C ASN A 23 -11.60 -18.99 -27.81
N SER A 24 -10.50 -18.73 -27.10
CA SER A 24 -9.18 -19.34 -27.36
C SER A 24 -9.23 -20.86 -27.28
N VAL A 25 -9.84 -21.41 -26.21
CA VAL A 25 -10.02 -22.86 -26.04
C VAL A 25 -10.92 -23.43 -27.14
N LEU A 26 -12.05 -22.79 -27.47
CA LEU A 26 -12.93 -23.26 -28.53
C LEU A 26 -12.21 -23.34 -29.88
N ALA A 27 -11.41 -22.32 -30.21
CA ALA A 27 -10.58 -22.31 -31.41
C ALA A 27 -9.53 -23.43 -31.39
N ALA A 28 -8.85 -23.63 -30.25
CA ALA A 28 -7.87 -24.71 -30.09
C ALA A 28 -8.48 -26.10 -30.29
N VAL A 29 -9.67 -26.34 -29.73
CA VAL A 29 -10.42 -27.59 -29.93
C VAL A 29 -10.75 -27.78 -31.41
N ALA A 30 -11.26 -26.75 -32.08
CA ALA A 30 -11.63 -26.82 -33.48
C ALA A 30 -10.43 -27.11 -34.40
N ILE A 31 -9.30 -26.40 -34.20
CA ILE A 31 -8.06 -26.63 -34.97
C ILE A 31 -7.52 -28.04 -34.73
N THR A 32 -7.44 -28.46 -33.46
CA THR A 32 -6.89 -29.78 -33.09
C THR A 32 -7.75 -30.89 -33.71
N ALA A 33 -9.07 -30.80 -33.60
CA ALA A 33 -9.98 -31.77 -34.22
C ALA A 33 -9.83 -31.80 -35.75
N LEU A 34 -9.75 -30.63 -36.39
CA LEU A 34 -9.54 -30.53 -37.84
C LEU A 34 -8.22 -31.20 -38.26
N LYS A 35 -7.11 -30.90 -37.58
CA LYS A 35 -5.79 -31.50 -37.86
C LYS A 35 -5.80 -33.01 -37.66
N ILE A 36 -6.43 -33.53 -36.60
CA ILE A 36 -6.57 -34.99 -36.37
C ILE A 36 -7.38 -35.64 -37.50
N ILE A 37 -8.55 -35.10 -37.85
CA ILE A 37 -9.42 -35.67 -38.89
C ILE A 37 -8.68 -35.71 -40.23
N VAL A 38 -8.05 -34.60 -40.63
CA VAL A 38 -7.30 -34.54 -41.89
C VAL A 38 -6.08 -35.45 -41.84
N GLY A 39 -5.34 -35.49 -40.73
CA GLY A 39 -4.16 -36.35 -40.57
C GLY A 39 -4.49 -37.84 -40.69
N VAL A 40 -5.58 -38.30 -40.06
CA VAL A 40 -6.02 -39.70 -40.14
C VAL A 40 -6.57 -40.04 -41.53
N THR A 41 -7.41 -39.17 -42.11
CA THR A 41 -8.04 -39.44 -43.42
C THR A 41 -7.04 -39.39 -44.58
N THR A 42 -6.02 -38.53 -44.50
CA THR A 42 -4.96 -38.45 -45.51
C THR A 42 -3.80 -39.41 -45.27
N GLY A 43 -3.74 -40.05 -44.09
CA GLY A 43 -2.59 -40.86 -43.67
C GLY A 43 -1.29 -40.05 -43.49
N SER A 44 -1.38 -38.71 -43.41
CA SER A 44 -0.22 -37.84 -43.35
C SER A 44 0.38 -37.81 -41.95
N LEU A 45 1.53 -38.49 -41.79
CA LEU A 45 2.33 -38.45 -40.57
C LEU A 45 2.74 -37.01 -40.17
N GLY A 46 2.97 -36.12 -41.14
CA GLY A 46 3.30 -34.72 -40.90
C GLY A 46 2.14 -33.95 -40.25
N ILE A 47 0.92 -34.12 -40.76
CA ILE A 47 -0.27 -33.48 -40.15
C ILE A 47 -0.57 -34.08 -38.78
N LEU A 48 -0.36 -35.39 -38.59
CA LEU A 48 -0.54 -36.03 -37.28
C LEU A 48 0.48 -35.51 -36.23
N SER A 49 1.72 -35.25 -36.64
CA SER A 49 2.72 -34.61 -35.77
C SER A 49 2.32 -33.18 -35.40
N GLU A 50 1.82 -32.42 -36.36
CA GLU A 50 1.31 -31.05 -36.15
C GLU A 50 0.03 -31.03 -35.28
N ALA A 51 -0.79 -32.07 -35.38
CA ALA A 51 -1.96 -32.26 -34.51
C ALA A 51 -1.55 -32.52 -33.04
N ALA A 52 -0.48 -33.28 -32.82
CA ALA A 52 0.07 -33.50 -31.48
C ALA A 52 0.60 -32.20 -30.84
N HIS A 53 1.21 -31.32 -31.64
CA HIS A 53 1.58 -29.98 -31.21
C HIS A 53 0.35 -29.15 -30.82
N SER A 54 -0.68 -29.10 -31.67
CA SER A 54 -1.94 -28.41 -31.32
C SER A 54 -2.69 -28.97 -30.12
N LEU A 55 -2.46 -30.24 -29.75
CA LEU A 55 -2.97 -30.79 -28.50
C LEU A 55 -2.27 -30.16 -27.27
N LEU A 56 -0.95 -29.90 -27.34
CA LEU A 56 -0.24 -29.16 -26.30
C LEU A 56 -0.76 -27.72 -26.19
N ASP A 57 -1.06 -27.09 -27.33
CA ASP A 57 -1.66 -25.75 -27.37
C ASP A 57 -3.06 -25.72 -26.73
N LEU A 58 -3.85 -26.77 -26.96
CA LEU A 58 -5.15 -26.92 -26.31
C LEU A 58 -4.99 -27.08 -24.79
N ILE A 59 -4.01 -27.86 -24.32
CA ILE A 59 -3.71 -28.00 -22.89
C ILE A 59 -3.32 -26.64 -22.30
N ALA A 60 -2.44 -25.88 -22.96
CA ALA A 60 -2.05 -24.54 -22.55
C ALA A 60 -3.27 -23.61 -22.44
N ALA A 61 -4.10 -23.53 -23.48
CA ALA A 61 -5.31 -22.69 -23.45
C ALA A 61 -6.30 -23.08 -22.34
N ILE A 62 -6.44 -24.38 -22.03
CA ILE A 62 -7.26 -24.86 -20.91
C ILE A 62 -6.68 -24.39 -19.58
N ILE A 63 -5.35 -24.47 -19.40
CA ILE A 63 -4.64 -23.96 -18.22
C ILE A 63 -4.89 -22.45 -18.09
N THR A 64 -4.77 -21.67 -19.17
CA THR A 64 -5.07 -20.24 -19.18
C THR A 64 -6.51 -19.95 -18.74
N LEU A 65 -7.49 -20.65 -19.31
CA LEU A 65 -8.90 -20.49 -19.00
C LEU A 65 -9.22 -20.84 -17.53
N PHE A 66 -8.65 -21.93 -17.03
CA PHE A 66 -8.77 -22.31 -15.63
C PHE A 66 -8.13 -21.25 -14.73
N SER A 67 -6.91 -20.83 -15.06
CA SER A 67 -6.18 -19.82 -14.33
C SER A 67 -6.95 -18.52 -14.19
N VAL A 68 -7.46 -17.96 -15.30
CA VAL A 68 -8.26 -16.73 -15.29
C VAL A 68 -9.53 -16.88 -14.46
N ARG A 69 -10.17 -18.06 -14.50
CA ARG A 69 -11.38 -18.31 -13.69
C ARG A 69 -11.08 -18.30 -12.19
N VAL A 70 -9.95 -18.85 -11.77
CA VAL A 70 -9.59 -18.98 -10.36
C VAL A 70 -8.85 -17.74 -9.84
N SER A 71 -7.96 -17.12 -10.62
CA SER A 71 -7.16 -15.96 -10.21
C SER A 71 -8.01 -14.75 -9.85
N ASP A 72 -9.15 -14.59 -10.52
CA ASP A 72 -10.10 -13.52 -10.27
C ASP A 72 -10.96 -13.73 -9.00
N LYS A 73 -10.84 -14.87 -8.29
CA LYS A 73 -11.56 -15.09 -7.03
C LYS A 73 -11.05 -14.13 -5.94
N PRO A 74 -11.94 -13.54 -5.12
CA PRO A 74 -11.53 -12.69 -4.00
C PRO A 74 -10.75 -13.50 -2.95
N ALA A 75 -10.21 -12.81 -1.95
CA ALA A 75 -9.59 -13.43 -0.79
C ALA A 75 -10.59 -14.33 -0.04
N ASP A 76 -10.12 -15.47 0.45
CA ASP A 76 -10.87 -16.40 1.29
C ASP A 76 -10.04 -16.83 2.51
N ALA A 77 -10.60 -17.71 3.33
CA ALA A 77 -9.96 -18.14 4.58
C ALA A 77 -8.59 -18.83 4.36
N GLU A 78 -8.43 -19.56 3.26
CA GLU A 78 -7.19 -20.27 2.92
C GLU A 78 -6.22 -19.37 2.13
N HIS A 79 -6.74 -18.36 1.42
CA HIS A 79 -5.99 -17.44 0.56
C HIS A 79 -6.32 -15.98 0.91
N GLN A 80 -5.75 -15.49 2.00
CA GLN A 80 -6.00 -14.15 2.56
C GLN A 80 -5.61 -12.98 1.63
N TYR A 81 -4.67 -13.21 0.71
CA TYR A 81 -4.25 -12.22 -0.30
C TYR A 81 -4.94 -12.44 -1.66
N GLY A 82 -5.92 -13.34 -1.73
CA GLY A 82 -6.61 -13.72 -2.95
C GLY A 82 -5.81 -14.70 -3.82
N HIS A 83 -6.36 -14.94 -5.01
CA HIS A 83 -5.92 -16.02 -5.90
C HIS A 83 -5.06 -15.55 -7.06
N GLY A 84 -4.70 -14.25 -7.11
CA GLY A 84 -4.00 -13.65 -8.25
C GLY A 84 -2.70 -14.34 -8.65
N LYS A 85 -1.97 -14.94 -7.72
CA LYS A 85 -0.71 -15.67 -8.01
C LYS A 85 -0.90 -16.92 -8.89
N ILE A 86 -2.12 -17.46 -8.98
CA ILE A 86 -2.44 -18.58 -9.89
C ILE A 86 -2.18 -18.17 -11.34
N GLU A 87 -2.38 -16.89 -11.67
CA GLU A 87 -2.11 -16.36 -13.00
C GLU A 87 -0.62 -16.28 -13.33
N ASN A 88 0.21 -15.96 -12.33
CA ASN A 88 1.66 -15.99 -12.48
C ASN A 88 2.12 -17.45 -12.63
N PHE A 89 1.51 -18.37 -11.89
CA PHE A 89 1.87 -19.79 -11.91
C PHE A 89 1.50 -20.47 -13.24
N SER A 90 0.32 -20.20 -13.80
CA SER A 90 -0.07 -20.71 -15.12
C SER A 90 0.84 -20.18 -16.23
N ALA A 91 1.14 -18.87 -16.23
CA ALA A 91 2.09 -18.28 -17.16
C ALA A 91 3.49 -18.94 -17.06
N PHE A 92 3.89 -19.39 -15.87
CA PHE A 92 5.16 -20.08 -15.67
C PHE A 92 5.13 -21.48 -16.30
N ILE A 93 4.05 -22.23 -16.09
CA ILE A 93 3.83 -23.53 -16.72
C ILE A 93 3.80 -23.39 -18.24
N GLU A 94 3.03 -22.45 -18.79
CA GLU A 94 2.91 -22.20 -20.22
C GLU A 94 4.27 -21.84 -20.83
N THR A 95 5.03 -20.96 -20.18
CA THR A 95 6.39 -20.62 -20.65
C THR A 95 7.32 -21.84 -20.62
N GLY A 96 7.18 -22.71 -19.60
CA GLY A 96 7.92 -23.97 -19.52
C GLY A 96 7.57 -24.94 -20.65
N LEU A 97 6.29 -25.09 -20.97
CA LEU A 97 5.82 -25.88 -22.11
C LEU A 97 6.37 -25.34 -23.43
N LEU A 98 6.32 -24.04 -23.64
CA LEU A 98 6.88 -23.38 -24.82
C LEU A 98 8.39 -23.62 -24.96
N LEU A 99 9.16 -23.51 -23.87
CA LEU A 99 10.60 -23.81 -23.87
C LEU A 99 10.88 -25.28 -24.19
N LEU A 100 10.08 -26.20 -23.64
CA LEU A 100 10.20 -27.63 -23.93
C LEU A 100 9.95 -27.91 -25.42
N THR A 101 8.91 -27.33 -26.01
CA THR A 101 8.63 -27.43 -27.45
C THR A 101 9.78 -26.84 -28.27
N CYS A 102 10.36 -25.71 -27.87
CA CYS A 102 11.53 -25.14 -28.55
C CYS A 102 12.72 -26.09 -28.54
N CYS A 103 13.04 -26.68 -27.38
CA CYS A 103 14.12 -27.65 -27.26
C CYS A 103 13.87 -28.87 -28.16
N TRP A 104 12.63 -29.33 -28.26
CA TRP A 104 12.23 -30.40 -29.16
C TRP A 104 12.43 -30.02 -30.63
N ILE A 105 12.00 -28.81 -31.05
CA ILE A 105 12.19 -28.30 -32.42
C ILE A 105 13.68 -28.19 -32.77
N VAL A 106 14.50 -27.66 -31.87
CA VAL A 106 15.96 -27.57 -32.07
C VAL A 106 16.56 -28.96 -32.25
N TYR A 107 16.17 -29.91 -31.41
CA TYR A 107 16.64 -31.29 -31.49
C TYR A 107 16.26 -31.94 -32.84
N GLU A 108 15.01 -31.81 -33.27
CA GLU A 108 14.54 -32.32 -34.57
C GLU A 108 15.23 -31.62 -35.76
N ALA A 109 15.42 -30.31 -35.70
CA ALA A 109 16.11 -29.55 -36.75
C ALA A 109 17.58 -29.99 -36.91
N ILE A 110 18.31 -30.18 -35.80
CA ILE A 110 19.68 -30.70 -35.80
C ILE A 110 19.70 -32.14 -36.36
N LYS A 111 18.77 -32.99 -35.91
CA LYS A 111 18.69 -34.37 -36.38
C LYS A 111 18.41 -34.46 -37.89
N ARG A 112 17.55 -33.61 -38.43
CA ARG A 112 17.27 -33.51 -39.88
C ARG A 112 18.48 -33.00 -40.66
N LEU A 113 19.21 -32.03 -40.12
CA LEU A 113 20.41 -31.47 -40.77
C LEU A 113 21.55 -32.49 -40.89
N PHE A 114 21.74 -33.37 -39.90
CA PHE A 114 22.92 -34.25 -39.82
C PHE A 114 22.65 -35.75 -40.06
N PHE A 115 21.43 -36.26 -39.81
CA PHE A 115 21.20 -37.70 -39.68
C PHE A 115 20.05 -38.28 -40.52
N HIS A 116 19.06 -37.49 -40.98
CA HIS A 116 17.91 -38.05 -41.71
C HIS A 116 17.32 -37.07 -42.73
N HIS A 117 17.26 -37.50 -44.00
CA HIS A 117 16.51 -36.79 -45.04
C HIS A 117 15.07 -37.32 -45.02
N VAL A 118 14.09 -36.44 -44.79
CA VAL A 118 12.67 -36.82 -44.85
C VAL A 118 12.09 -36.20 -46.11
N ASP A 119 11.72 -37.05 -47.07
CA ASP A 119 10.90 -36.63 -48.20
C ASP A 119 9.47 -36.44 -47.70
N ILE A 120 9.14 -35.21 -47.31
CA ILE A 120 7.76 -34.81 -47.04
C ILE A 120 7.10 -34.65 -48.42
N GLU A 121 6.22 -35.58 -48.80
CA GLU A 121 5.32 -35.35 -49.93
C GLU A 121 4.26 -34.33 -49.51
N PRO A 122 4.32 -33.07 -50.02
CA PRO A 122 3.44 -32.03 -49.55
C PRO A 122 2.05 -32.22 -50.18
N SER A 123 1.08 -32.68 -49.40
CA SER A 123 -0.32 -32.66 -49.84
C SER A 123 -0.85 -31.23 -49.80
N VAL A 124 -1.53 -30.80 -50.87
CA VAL A 124 -2.21 -29.49 -50.92
C VAL A 124 -3.16 -29.31 -49.73
N ALA A 125 -3.78 -30.40 -49.25
CA ALA A 125 -4.63 -30.39 -48.07
C ALA A 125 -3.85 -30.03 -46.78
N ALA A 126 -2.59 -30.46 -46.66
CA ALA A 126 -1.74 -30.12 -45.50
C ALA A 126 -1.46 -28.62 -45.43
N PHE A 127 -1.11 -28.01 -46.57
CA PHE A 127 -0.87 -26.56 -46.66
C PHE A 127 -2.12 -25.75 -46.35
N LEU A 128 -3.29 -26.15 -46.87
CA LEU A 128 -4.55 -25.46 -46.59
C LEU A 128 -4.90 -25.49 -45.09
N VAL A 129 -4.71 -26.64 -44.44
CA VAL A 129 -4.96 -26.77 -42.99
C VAL A 129 -3.97 -25.94 -42.18
N MET A 130 -2.67 -25.98 -42.52
CA MET A 130 -1.65 -25.17 -41.84
C MET A 130 -1.89 -23.66 -42.01
N PHE A 131 -2.23 -23.23 -43.22
CA PHE A 131 -2.54 -21.83 -43.49
C PHE A 131 -3.79 -21.37 -42.74
N PHE A 132 -4.83 -22.22 -42.71
CA PHE A 132 -6.03 -21.95 -41.93
C PHE A 132 -5.73 -21.85 -40.43
N SER A 133 -4.92 -22.76 -39.86
CA SER A 133 -4.54 -22.67 -38.44
C SER A 133 -3.77 -21.40 -38.14
N MET A 134 -2.83 -20.98 -39.00
CA MET A 134 -2.09 -19.72 -38.84
C MET A 134 -3.01 -18.49 -38.79
N ILE A 135 -4.08 -18.45 -39.59
CA ILE A 135 -5.07 -17.35 -39.55
C ILE A 135 -5.80 -17.32 -38.20
N VAL A 136 -6.24 -18.49 -37.73
CA VAL A 136 -6.96 -18.59 -36.46
C VAL A 136 -6.04 -18.22 -35.29
N ASP A 137 -4.79 -18.68 -35.31
CA ASP A 137 -3.77 -18.35 -34.31
C ASP A 137 -3.44 -16.86 -34.30
N PHE A 138 -3.38 -16.23 -35.47
CA PHE A 138 -3.19 -14.79 -35.58
C PHE A 138 -4.34 -14.01 -34.94
N TRP A 139 -5.58 -14.41 -35.22
CA TRP A 139 -6.74 -13.80 -34.58
C TRP A 139 -6.72 -14.00 -33.06
N ARG A 140 -6.41 -15.22 -32.60
CA ARG A 140 -6.34 -15.61 -31.19
C ARG A 140 -5.26 -14.83 -30.44
N SER A 141 -4.03 -14.81 -30.95
CA SER A 141 -2.90 -14.05 -30.40
C SER A 141 -3.25 -12.56 -30.29
N ARG A 142 -3.88 -11.99 -31.32
CA ARG A 142 -4.27 -10.58 -31.31
C ARG A 142 -5.40 -10.28 -30.32
N ALA A 143 -6.37 -11.18 -30.17
CA ALA A 143 -7.47 -11.03 -29.22
C ALA A 143 -6.97 -11.14 -27.77
N LEU A 144 -6.20 -12.18 -27.45
CA LEU A 144 -5.59 -12.38 -26.14
C LEU A 144 -4.67 -11.23 -25.78
N GLY A 145 -3.77 -10.83 -26.68
CA GLY A 145 -2.80 -9.75 -26.44
C GLY A 145 -3.46 -8.38 -26.16
N ARG A 146 -4.63 -8.10 -26.76
CA ARG A 146 -5.41 -6.88 -26.44
C ARG A 146 -5.89 -6.89 -25.00
N ILE A 147 -6.51 -7.99 -24.57
CA ILE A 147 -7.06 -8.12 -23.21
C ILE A 147 -5.95 -8.24 -22.18
N ALA A 148 -4.86 -8.94 -22.50
CA ALA A 148 -3.66 -9.03 -21.69
C ALA A 148 -3.08 -7.64 -21.37
N SER A 149 -2.93 -6.81 -22.41
CA SER A 149 -2.43 -5.43 -22.26
C SER A 149 -3.43 -4.51 -21.55
N LYS A 150 -4.75 -4.72 -21.77
CA LYS A 150 -5.81 -3.92 -21.15
C LYS A 150 -5.92 -4.14 -19.64
N TYR A 151 -5.66 -5.35 -19.16
CA TYR A 151 -5.90 -5.75 -17.77
C TYR A 151 -4.67 -6.30 -17.03
N ASP A 152 -3.46 -6.10 -17.58
CA ASP A 152 -2.17 -6.61 -17.08
C ASP A 152 -2.23 -8.09 -16.70
N SER A 153 -2.78 -8.90 -17.62
CA SER A 153 -3.02 -10.33 -17.40
C SER A 153 -1.87 -11.18 -17.93
N GLN A 154 -1.07 -11.75 -17.02
CA GLN A 154 0.14 -12.50 -17.38
C GLN A 154 -0.17 -13.84 -18.08
N ALA A 155 -1.22 -14.53 -17.66
CA ALA A 155 -1.62 -15.78 -18.30
C ALA A 155 -2.08 -15.53 -19.75
N LEU A 156 -2.90 -14.49 -19.97
CA LEU A 156 -3.32 -14.13 -21.33
C LEU A 156 -2.15 -13.60 -22.18
N GLU A 157 -1.17 -12.92 -21.56
CA GLU A 157 0.06 -12.48 -22.24
C GLU A 157 0.92 -13.66 -22.68
N ALA A 158 1.09 -14.66 -21.80
CA ALA A 158 1.84 -15.87 -22.10
C ALA A 158 1.18 -16.68 -23.23
N ASP A 159 -0.13 -16.93 -23.15
CA ASP A 159 -0.91 -17.62 -24.18
C ASP A 159 -0.88 -16.85 -25.52
N ALA A 160 -0.99 -15.51 -25.49
CA ALA A 160 -0.87 -14.68 -26.69
C ALA A 160 0.52 -14.78 -27.35
N LEU A 161 1.58 -14.78 -26.54
CA LEU A 161 2.96 -14.90 -26.99
C LEU A 161 3.23 -16.30 -27.56
N HIS A 162 2.76 -17.35 -26.89
CA HIS A 162 2.85 -18.73 -27.35
C HIS A 162 2.27 -18.89 -28.77
N PHE A 163 1.04 -18.43 -29.01
CA PHE A 163 0.46 -18.48 -30.36
C PHE A 163 1.16 -17.56 -31.36
N SER A 164 1.69 -16.43 -30.91
CA SER A 164 2.48 -15.56 -31.80
C SER A 164 3.74 -16.30 -32.29
N THR A 165 4.42 -17.01 -31.41
CA THR A 165 5.64 -17.76 -31.74
C THR A 165 5.35 -18.97 -32.63
N ASP A 166 4.19 -19.61 -32.44
CA ASP A 166 3.74 -20.69 -33.32
C ASP A 166 3.47 -20.20 -34.74
N ILE A 167 2.85 -19.04 -34.94
CA ILE A 167 2.66 -18.46 -36.27
C ILE A 167 4.02 -18.20 -36.96
N TRP A 168 5.00 -17.68 -36.24
CA TRP A 168 6.35 -17.49 -36.79
C TRP A 168 7.03 -18.82 -37.14
N SER A 169 6.89 -19.81 -36.27
CA SER A 169 7.41 -21.17 -36.48
C SER A 169 6.79 -21.82 -37.72
N SER A 170 5.45 -21.88 -37.80
CA SER A 170 4.73 -22.41 -38.95
C SER A 170 5.03 -21.63 -40.23
N GLY A 171 5.14 -20.30 -40.15
CA GLY A 171 5.48 -19.45 -41.29
C GLY A 171 6.86 -19.77 -41.88
N VAL A 172 7.84 -20.07 -41.03
CA VAL A 172 9.17 -20.47 -41.49
C VAL A 172 9.20 -21.87 -42.07
N VAL A 173 8.44 -22.82 -41.51
CA VAL A 173 8.28 -24.15 -42.12
C VAL A 173 7.63 -24.04 -43.50
N VAL A 174 6.57 -23.23 -43.64
CA VAL A 174 5.91 -23.00 -44.93
C VAL A 174 6.87 -22.35 -45.93
N LEU A 175 7.65 -21.36 -45.51
CA LEU A 175 8.66 -20.72 -46.35
C LEU A 175 9.77 -21.71 -46.75
N GLY A 176 10.26 -22.53 -45.82
CA GLY A 176 11.25 -23.57 -46.06
C GLY A 176 10.78 -24.58 -47.10
N LEU A 177 9.55 -25.09 -46.95
CA LEU A 177 8.94 -25.99 -47.93
C LEU A 177 8.75 -25.34 -49.31
N LEU A 178 8.33 -24.07 -49.38
CA LEU A 178 8.23 -23.32 -50.63
C LEU A 178 9.59 -23.19 -51.33
N LEU A 179 10.65 -22.87 -50.57
CA LEU A 179 12.01 -22.76 -51.09
C LEU A 179 12.53 -24.12 -51.59
N VAL A 180 12.26 -25.22 -50.88
CA VAL A 180 12.62 -26.58 -51.34
C VAL A 180 11.87 -26.93 -52.63
N MET A 181 10.59 -26.56 -52.76
CA MET A 181 9.79 -26.80 -53.98
C MET A 181 10.32 -26.00 -55.18
N LEU A 182 10.72 -24.74 -54.96
CA LEU A 182 11.40 -23.92 -55.97
C LEU A 182 12.80 -24.46 -56.30
N GLY A 183 13.57 -24.90 -55.31
CA GLY A 183 14.88 -25.52 -55.51
C GLY A 183 14.82 -26.80 -56.34
N ARG A 184 13.77 -27.63 -56.15
CA ARG A 184 13.51 -28.82 -56.98
C ARG A 184 13.13 -28.48 -58.43
N THR A 185 12.37 -27.42 -58.65
CA THR A 185 11.96 -27.00 -60.02
C THR A 185 13.10 -26.33 -60.80
N TRP A 186 14.03 -25.67 -60.11
CA TRP A 186 15.17 -24.96 -60.72
C TRP A 186 16.51 -25.71 -60.61
N ASN A 187 16.51 -26.92 -60.02
CA ASN A 187 17.65 -27.82 -59.87
C ASN A 187 18.86 -27.18 -59.13
N ILE A 188 18.57 -26.46 -58.04
CA ILE A 188 19.57 -25.76 -57.22
C ILE A 188 19.77 -26.52 -55.90
N ASP A 189 20.90 -27.22 -55.75
CA ASP A 189 21.13 -28.15 -54.63
C ASP A 189 21.26 -27.48 -53.25
N TRP A 190 21.79 -26.24 -53.16
CA TRP A 190 21.97 -25.56 -51.86
C TRP A 190 20.65 -25.10 -51.21
N LEU A 191 19.56 -25.01 -51.98
CA LEU A 191 18.23 -24.63 -51.47
C LEU A 191 17.59 -25.74 -50.63
N ARG A 192 18.14 -26.97 -50.64
CA ARG A 192 17.65 -28.09 -49.82
C ARG A 192 17.94 -27.90 -48.32
N ASP A 193 19.02 -27.23 -47.97
CA ASP A 193 19.43 -27.02 -46.56
C ASP A 193 18.84 -25.73 -45.95
N ALA A 194 18.05 -24.97 -46.70
CA ALA A 194 17.45 -23.72 -46.24
C ALA A 194 16.41 -23.93 -45.12
N ASP A 195 15.71 -25.07 -45.12
CA ASP A 195 14.64 -25.38 -44.16
C ASP A 195 15.16 -25.60 -42.72
N PRO A 196 16.18 -26.46 -42.46
CA PRO A 196 16.74 -26.60 -41.12
C PRO A 196 17.42 -25.33 -40.57
N VAL A 197 18.10 -24.55 -41.42
CA VAL A 197 18.78 -23.30 -41.00
C VAL A 197 17.75 -22.25 -40.59
N ALA A 198 16.68 -22.11 -41.36
CA ALA A 198 15.59 -21.20 -41.02
C ALA A 198 14.87 -21.64 -39.73
N ALA A 199 14.63 -22.94 -39.56
CA ALA A 199 14.04 -23.50 -38.33
C ALA A 199 14.91 -23.22 -37.08
N LEU A 200 16.24 -23.37 -37.18
CA LEU A 200 17.16 -23.04 -36.08
C LEU A 200 17.16 -21.55 -35.74
N PHE A 201 17.10 -20.68 -36.75
CA PHE A 201 17.00 -19.23 -36.53
C PHE A 201 15.73 -18.85 -35.75
N VAL A 202 14.57 -19.38 -36.17
CA VAL A 202 13.31 -19.14 -35.46
C VAL A 202 13.35 -19.70 -34.05
N ALA A 203 13.83 -20.93 -33.87
CA ALA A 203 13.94 -21.52 -32.55
C ALA A 203 14.79 -20.64 -31.62
N GLY A 204 15.88 -20.04 -32.12
CA GLY A 204 16.67 -19.06 -31.37
C GLY A 204 15.88 -17.81 -30.95
N VAL A 205 15.08 -17.25 -31.86
CA VAL A 205 14.18 -16.11 -31.56
C VAL A 205 13.14 -16.50 -30.50
N VAL A 206 12.50 -17.66 -30.64
CA VAL A 206 11.49 -18.12 -29.68
C VAL A 206 12.12 -18.36 -28.32
N VAL A 207 13.27 -19.04 -28.22
CA VAL A 207 13.99 -19.24 -26.96
C VAL A 207 14.30 -17.91 -26.27
N TYR A 208 14.74 -16.89 -27.02
CA TYR A 208 15.01 -15.56 -26.47
C TYR A 208 13.74 -14.91 -25.87
N VAL A 209 12.62 -14.96 -26.61
CA VAL A 209 11.33 -14.42 -26.16
C VAL A 209 10.82 -15.17 -24.93
N SER A 210 10.87 -16.50 -24.96
CA SER A 210 10.46 -17.37 -23.86
C SER A 210 11.31 -17.18 -22.62
N TRP A 211 12.63 -16.99 -22.75
CA TRP A 211 13.51 -16.69 -21.62
C TRP A 211 13.17 -15.34 -20.97
N ARG A 212 12.87 -14.32 -21.78
CA ARG A 212 12.43 -13.01 -21.29
C ARG A 212 11.12 -13.12 -20.52
N LEU A 213 10.16 -13.89 -21.04
CA LEU A 213 8.88 -14.13 -20.37
C LEU A 213 9.06 -14.94 -19.07
N ALA A 214 9.88 -15.99 -19.10
CA ALA A 214 10.17 -16.83 -17.94
C ALA A 214 10.73 -15.99 -16.79
N ARG A 215 11.70 -15.10 -17.08
CA ARG A 215 12.25 -14.17 -16.08
C ARG A 215 11.17 -13.27 -15.48
N LYS A 216 10.31 -12.67 -16.31
CA LYS A 216 9.21 -11.81 -15.86
C LYS A 216 8.24 -12.56 -14.94
N THR A 217 7.95 -13.83 -15.25
CA THR A 217 7.02 -14.64 -14.47
C THR A 217 7.64 -15.14 -13.17
N ILE A 218 8.91 -15.55 -13.19
CA ILE A 218 9.67 -15.91 -11.99
C ILE A 218 9.76 -14.70 -11.05
N ASP A 219 10.08 -13.52 -11.56
CA ASP A 219 10.13 -12.28 -10.79
C ASP A 219 8.77 -11.99 -10.13
N ALA A 220 7.65 -12.24 -10.83
CA ALA A 220 6.31 -12.08 -10.27
C ALA A 220 5.95 -13.14 -9.20
N LEU A 221 6.52 -14.35 -9.26
CA LEU A 221 6.35 -15.39 -8.23
C LEU A 221 7.19 -15.10 -6.98
N LEU A 222 8.39 -14.54 -7.18
CA LEU A 222 9.34 -14.16 -6.13
C LEU A 222 9.05 -12.81 -5.46
N ASP A 223 7.89 -12.20 -5.75
CA ASP A 223 7.48 -10.90 -5.20
C ASP A 223 8.48 -9.77 -5.53
N ALA A 224 9.10 -9.81 -6.71
CA ALA A 224 10.01 -8.76 -7.15
C ALA A 224 9.28 -7.43 -7.34
N ALA A 225 9.87 -6.36 -6.81
CA ALA A 225 9.30 -5.02 -6.93
C ALA A 225 9.39 -4.53 -8.39
N PRO A 226 8.30 -3.99 -8.97
CA PRO A 226 8.34 -3.41 -10.30
C PRO A 226 9.33 -2.24 -10.39
N ALA A 227 10.07 -2.17 -11.50
CA ALA A 227 11.11 -1.17 -11.69
C ALA A 227 10.56 0.27 -11.59
N GLY A 228 11.18 1.09 -10.75
CA GLY A 228 10.87 2.51 -10.61
C GLY A 228 9.63 2.86 -9.77
N ILE A 229 8.72 1.92 -9.48
CA ILE A 229 7.51 2.19 -8.68
C ILE A 229 7.88 2.56 -7.24
N ARG A 230 8.85 1.87 -6.64
CA ARG A 230 9.34 2.17 -5.29
C ARG A 230 9.74 3.63 -5.12
N ASN A 231 10.48 4.18 -6.07
CA ASN A 231 10.95 5.57 -5.99
C ASN A 231 9.80 6.58 -6.19
N LYS A 232 8.80 6.24 -7.01
CA LYS A 232 7.58 7.05 -7.16
C LYS A 232 6.77 7.10 -5.87
N ILE A 233 6.60 5.95 -5.20
CA ILE A 233 5.92 5.88 -3.90
C ILE A 233 6.65 6.71 -2.86
N ILE A 234 7.98 6.57 -2.75
CA ILE A 234 8.79 7.37 -1.82
C ILE A 234 8.61 8.87 -2.11
N ALA A 235 8.70 9.27 -3.38
CA ALA A 235 8.54 10.67 -3.77
C ALA A 235 7.12 11.22 -3.54
N ALA A 236 6.09 10.36 -3.61
CA ALA A 236 4.71 10.74 -3.30
C ALA A 236 4.53 10.89 -1.78
N ALA A 237 4.99 9.92 -0.99
CA ALA A 237 4.91 9.94 0.48
C ALA A 237 5.62 11.17 1.07
N TRP A 238 6.79 11.54 0.55
CA TRP A 238 7.56 12.73 0.99
C TRP A 238 6.81 14.07 0.87
N LYS A 239 5.71 14.13 0.13
CA LYS A 239 4.87 15.34 0.02
C LYS A 239 3.86 15.47 1.17
N VAL A 240 3.73 14.45 2.01
CA VAL A 240 2.76 14.44 3.12
C VAL A 240 3.35 15.19 4.32
N ASP A 241 2.61 16.18 4.81
CA ASP A 241 3.01 16.98 5.97
C ASP A 241 3.08 16.13 7.26
N GLY A 242 4.17 16.29 8.00
CA GLY A 242 4.43 15.57 9.26
C GLY A 242 5.20 14.26 9.10
N LEU A 243 5.50 13.84 7.86
CA LEU A 243 6.40 12.73 7.58
C LEU A 243 7.86 13.16 7.76
N LEU A 244 8.59 12.44 8.61
CA LEU A 244 10.02 12.71 8.85
C LEU A 244 10.94 11.82 8.03
N GLU A 245 10.51 10.57 7.81
CA GLU A 245 11.33 9.55 7.19
C GLU A 245 10.46 8.47 6.54
N VAL A 246 10.94 7.85 5.47
CA VAL A 246 10.38 6.62 4.91
C VAL A 246 11.40 5.51 5.11
N ASP A 247 11.26 4.73 6.18
CA ASP A 247 12.21 3.69 6.57
C ASP A 247 12.26 2.56 5.54
N ARG A 248 11.06 2.10 5.14
CA ARG A 248 10.92 0.90 4.33
C ARG A 248 9.70 1.00 3.44
N VAL A 249 9.90 0.58 2.19
CA VAL A 249 8.84 0.39 1.20
C VAL A 249 9.04 -0.98 0.58
N ARG A 250 8.07 -1.88 0.80
CA ARG A 250 7.98 -3.19 0.16
C ARG A 250 6.79 -3.17 -0.77
N ILE A 251 6.97 -3.68 -1.98
CA ILE A 251 5.91 -3.73 -2.99
C ILE A 251 5.99 -5.09 -3.62
N ARG A 252 4.84 -5.75 -3.75
CA ARG A 252 4.70 -7.01 -4.48
C ARG A 252 3.46 -6.97 -5.36
N ARG A 253 3.38 -7.91 -6.29
CA ARG A 253 2.26 -8.04 -7.22
C ARG A 253 1.68 -9.45 -7.16
N ALA A 254 0.36 -9.58 -7.11
CA ALA A 254 -0.34 -10.85 -7.29
C ALA A 254 -1.39 -10.69 -8.40
N GLY A 255 -1.17 -11.35 -9.54
CA GLY A 255 -1.96 -11.11 -10.74
C GLY A 255 -1.85 -9.64 -11.18
N ASN A 256 -2.99 -8.96 -11.27
CA ASN A 256 -3.06 -7.54 -11.63
C ASN A 256 -3.22 -6.59 -10.43
N ARG A 257 -3.08 -7.08 -9.18
CA ARG A 257 -3.16 -6.27 -7.96
C ARG A 257 -1.79 -6.04 -7.35
N TYR A 258 -1.63 -4.87 -6.73
CA TYR A 258 -0.42 -4.50 -6.01
C TYR A 258 -0.67 -4.53 -4.51
N PHE A 259 0.37 -4.90 -3.76
CA PHE A 259 0.40 -4.79 -2.31
C PHE A 259 1.61 -3.94 -1.94
N ALA A 260 1.43 -2.96 -1.06
CA ALA A 260 2.48 -2.06 -0.62
C ALA A 260 2.52 -1.96 0.90
N ASP A 261 3.65 -2.33 1.50
CA ASP A 261 3.90 -2.14 2.93
C ASP A 261 4.89 -1.00 3.11
N LEU A 262 4.48 0.02 3.87
CA LEU A 262 5.29 1.18 4.18
C LEU A 262 5.55 1.24 5.69
N SER A 263 6.77 1.61 6.06
CA SER A 263 7.12 2.01 7.42
C SER A 263 7.57 3.46 7.38
N ILE A 264 6.87 4.32 8.13
CA ILE A 264 7.06 5.76 8.10
C ILE A 264 7.48 6.29 9.46
N GLY A 265 8.45 7.21 9.49
CA GLY A 265 8.91 7.89 10.69
C GLY A 265 8.08 9.14 10.96
N LEU A 266 7.48 9.24 12.15
CA LEU A 266 6.74 10.40 12.63
C LEU A 266 7.36 10.93 13.92
N ALA A 267 7.18 12.21 14.22
CA ALA A 267 7.69 12.78 15.47
C ALA A 267 7.06 12.07 16.67
N ARG A 268 7.86 11.70 17.66
CA ARG A 268 7.40 10.91 18.82
C ARG A 268 6.46 11.65 19.78
N ASN A 269 6.27 12.95 19.58
CA ASN A 269 5.35 13.80 20.35
C ASN A 269 4.01 14.05 19.63
N VAL A 270 3.75 13.46 18.46
CA VAL A 270 2.42 13.53 17.83
C VAL A 270 1.42 12.68 18.60
N THR A 271 0.16 13.12 18.60
CA THR A 271 -0.93 12.32 19.16
C THR A 271 -1.19 11.08 18.32
N PHE A 272 -1.77 10.05 18.93
CA PHE A 272 -2.16 8.83 18.21
C PHE A 272 -3.15 9.13 17.06
N GLN A 273 -4.10 10.04 17.25
CA GLN A 273 -5.01 10.45 16.18
C GLN A 273 -4.27 11.12 15.00
N ARG A 274 -3.23 11.91 15.30
CA ARG A 274 -2.44 12.56 14.24
C ARG A 274 -1.59 11.57 13.49
N SER A 275 -1.06 10.53 14.13
CA SER A 275 -0.29 9.49 13.44
C SER A 275 -1.16 8.71 12.45
N GLU A 276 -2.41 8.41 12.81
CA GLU A 276 -3.41 7.80 11.91
C GLU A 276 -3.68 8.72 10.70
N GLN A 277 -3.95 10.00 10.92
CA GLN A 277 -4.18 10.96 9.82
C GLN A 277 -3.02 11.05 8.83
N VAL A 278 -1.78 11.00 9.32
CA VAL A 278 -0.59 11.01 8.45
C VAL A 278 -0.46 9.67 7.72
N ALA A 279 -0.74 8.55 8.37
CA ALA A 279 -0.74 7.24 7.73
C ALA A 279 -1.78 7.14 6.61
N ASP A 280 -2.98 7.69 6.81
CA ASP A 280 -4.04 7.76 5.79
C ASP A 280 -3.65 8.67 4.62
N ALA A 281 -3.04 9.83 4.91
CA ALA A 281 -2.54 10.72 3.87
C ALA A 281 -1.42 10.08 3.03
N VAL A 282 -0.51 9.31 3.66
CA VAL A 282 0.49 8.51 2.96
C VAL A 282 -0.17 7.40 2.13
N THR A 283 -1.19 6.73 2.67
CA THR A 283 -1.97 5.72 1.94
C THR A 283 -2.58 6.31 0.67
N GLN A 284 -3.20 7.48 0.77
CA GLN A 284 -3.77 8.17 -0.38
C GLN A 284 -2.70 8.58 -1.41
N ALA A 285 -1.53 9.06 -0.96
CA ALA A 285 -0.42 9.38 -1.84
C ALA A 285 0.13 8.14 -2.58
N VAL A 286 0.06 6.96 -1.96
CA VAL A 286 0.38 5.68 -2.62
C VAL A 286 -0.69 5.34 -3.66
N HIS A 287 -1.98 5.52 -3.35
CA HIS A 287 -3.08 5.27 -4.29
C HIS A 287 -3.03 6.16 -5.53
N ASP A 288 -2.53 7.39 -5.42
CA ASP A 288 -2.31 8.26 -6.59
C ASP A 288 -1.28 7.68 -7.58
N VAL A 289 -0.35 6.83 -7.08
CA VAL A 289 0.63 6.11 -7.91
C VAL A 289 0.11 4.74 -8.33
N LEU A 290 -0.62 4.05 -7.45
CA LEU A 290 -1.18 2.71 -7.64
C LEU A 290 -2.64 2.67 -7.14
N PRO A 291 -3.62 3.00 -8.01
CA PRO A 291 -5.02 3.17 -7.59
C PRO A 291 -5.65 1.95 -6.91
N ASP A 292 -5.31 0.75 -7.37
CA ASP A 292 -5.89 -0.51 -6.88
C ASP A 292 -4.96 -1.27 -5.90
N ALA A 293 -4.00 -0.58 -5.29
CA ALA A 293 -3.09 -1.21 -4.33
C ALA A 293 -3.75 -1.42 -2.96
N ASP A 294 -3.49 -2.59 -2.37
CA ASP A 294 -3.69 -2.83 -0.93
C ASP A 294 -2.47 -2.28 -0.19
N VAL A 295 -2.68 -1.28 0.66
CA VAL A 295 -1.60 -0.49 1.27
C VAL A 295 -1.70 -0.60 2.79
N VAL A 296 -0.58 -0.99 3.41
CA VAL A 296 -0.44 -0.99 4.87
C VAL A 296 0.66 -0.02 5.24
N VAL A 297 0.32 0.98 6.06
CA VAL A 297 1.26 1.99 6.55
C VAL A 297 1.47 1.80 8.05
N HIS A 298 2.71 1.54 8.46
CA HIS A 298 3.10 1.38 9.85
C HIS A 298 3.89 2.60 10.32
N PRO A 299 3.30 3.48 11.16
CA PRO A 299 4.01 4.62 11.74
C PRO A 299 4.97 4.19 12.84
N ILE A 300 6.15 4.82 12.87
CA ILE A 300 7.21 4.55 13.84
C ILE A 300 7.64 5.89 14.48
N PRO A 301 7.63 6.01 15.81
CA PRO A 301 8.06 7.24 16.47
C PRO A 301 9.56 7.48 16.25
N ARG A 302 9.91 8.75 16.02
CA ARG A 302 11.27 9.25 15.80
C ARG A 302 11.52 10.51 16.62
N ALA A 303 12.74 10.64 17.12
CA ALA A 303 13.20 11.87 17.75
C ALA A 303 13.49 12.91 16.66
N LEU A 304 12.95 14.12 16.79
CA LEU A 304 13.34 15.23 15.93
C LEU A 304 14.71 15.76 16.36
N ARG A 305 15.54 16.19 15.39
CA ARG A 305 16.80 16.89 15.70
C ARG A 305 16.57 18.22 16.42
N SER A 306 15.39 18.81 16.25
CA SER A 306 14.99 20.08 16.87
C SER A 306 14.15 19.89 18.14
N GLU A 307 14.08 18.69 18.71
CA GLU A 307 13.38 18.48 19.98
C GLU A 307 14.02 19.32 21.09
N ASN A 308 13.19 20.15 21.72
CA ASN A 308 13.60 20.86 22.93
C ASN A 308 13.53 19.92 24.14
N ILE A 309 14.05 20.39 25.29
CA ILE A 309 14.07 19.59 26.53
C ILE A 309 12.65 19.21 26.97
N PHE A 310 11.67 20.09 26.80
CA PHE A 310 10.26 19.84 27.16
C PHE A 310 9.69 18.66 26.36
N ASP A 311 9.94 18.62 25.05
CA ASP A 311 9.50 17.52 24.18
C ASP A 311 10.15 16.20 24.57
N ARG A 312 11.43 16.22 24.95
CA ARG A 312 12.16 15.00 25.38
C ARG A 312 11.61 14.47 26.70
N VAL A 313 11.35 15.34 27.68
CA VAL A 313 10.72 14.98 28.97
C VAL A 313 9.35 14.33 28.71
N ARG A 314 8.49 14.99 27.92
CA ARG A 314 7.17 14.45 27.55
C ARG A 314 7.29 13.11 26.81
N ALA A 315 8.22 12.99 25.87
CA ALA A 315 8.43 11.74 25.13
C ALA A 315 8.86 10.56 26.02
N VAL A 316 9.59 10.83 27.12
CA VAL A 316 9.90 9.78 28.11
C VAL A 316 8.61 9.39 28.85
N ALA A 317 7.81 10.35 29.30
CA ALA A 317 6.54 10.08 29.98
C ALA A 317 5.55 9.29 29.12
N THR A 318 5.38 9.67 27.85
CA THR A 318 4.48 8.97 26.91
C THR A 318 4.91 7.51 26.68
N ARG A 319 6.21 7.17 26.75
CA ARG A 319 6.67 5.77 26.66
C ARG A 319 6.21 4.91 27.84
N HIS A 320 5.95 5.53 28.99
CA HIS A 320 5.37 4.89 30.17
C HIS A 320 3.84 4.98 30.21
N ASN A 321 3.21 5.52 29.15
CA ASN A 321 1.78 5.81 29.12
C ASN A 321 1.34 6.73 30.26
N LEU A 322 2.19 7.72 30.59
CA LEU A 322 1.92 8.72 31.61
C LEU A 322 1.74 10.09 30.95
N ASN A 323 0.81 10.88 31.48
CA ASN A 323 0.56 12.25 31.05
C ASN A 323 1.32 13.22 31.94
N VAL A 324 2.10 14.09 31.31
CA VAL A 324 2.82 15.15 31.98
C VAL A 324 2.37 16.50 31.43
N HIS A 325 2.01 17.40 32.34
CA HIS A 325 1.69 18.79 32.04
C HIS A 325 2.54 19.74 32.92
N ASP A 326 2.46 21.04 32.65
CA ASP A 326 3.22 22.09 33.37
C ASP A 326 4.72 21.80 33.55
N VAL A 327 5.36 21.27 32.50
CA VAL A 327 6.82 21.09 32.48
C VAL A 327 7.50 22.45 32.47
N SER A 328 8.25 22.74 33.51
CA SER A 328 9.09 23.93 33.66
C SER A 328 10.56 23.52 33.70
N VAL A 329 11.41 24.26 32.99
CA VAL A 329 12.85 24.02 32.93
C VAL A 329 13.58 25.31 33.28
N GLN A 330 14.40 25.28 34.32
CA GLN A 330 15.20 26.41 34.77
C GLN A 330 16.69 26.05 34.68
N GLU A 331 17.51 27.00 34.25
CA GLU A 331 18.97 26.85 34.25
C GLU A 331 19.57 27.57 35.47
N LEU A 332 20.28 26.82 36.31
CA LEU A 332 20.98 27.36 37.47
C LEU A 332 22.43 26.86 37.49
N GLY A 333 23.39 27.76 37.24
CA GLY A 333 24.81 27.44 37.28
C GLY A 333 25.24 26.40 36.22
N GLY A 334 24.67 26.45 35.01
CA GLY A 334 24.97 25.52 33.92
C GLY A 334 24.35 24.13 34.08
N ARG A 335 23.36 24.00 34.97
CA ARG A 335 22.61 22.76 35.19
C ARG A 335 21.12 23.03 35.02
N LEU A 336 20.41 22.04 34.49
CA LEU A 336 18.96 22.14 34.31
C LEU A 336 18.25 21.55 35.53
N LEU A 337 17.23 22.27 35.99
CA LEU A 337 16.27 21.82 36.98
C LEU A 337 14.92 21.72 36.28
N VAL A 338 14.28 20.55 36.38
CA VAL A 338 12.97 20.32 35.78
C VAL A 338 11.92 20.17 36.87
N GLU A 339 10.82 20.88 36.72
CA GLU A 339 9.61 20.70 37.52
C GLU A 339 8.48 20.26 36.58
N GLN A 340 7.66 19.32 37.02
CA GLN A 340 6.57 18.78 36.18
C GLN A 340 5.41 18.28 37.02
N HIS A 341 4.22 18.29 36.45
CA HIS A 341 3.05 17.63 37.02
C HIS A 341 2.80 16.30 36.29
N LEU A 342 2.59 15.24 37.04
CA LEU A 342 2.34 13.90 36.53
C LEU A 342 0.94 13.46 36.98
N GLU A 343 0.08 13.22 36.01
CA GLU A 343 -1.25 12.66 36.25
C GLU A 343 -1.15 11.15 36.49
N MET A 344 -1.77 10.70 37.57
CA MET A 344 -1.77 9.30 37.98
C MET A 344 -3.15 8.84 38.45
N ASP A 345 -3.41 7.55 38.31
CA ASP A 345 -4.63 6.91 38.81
C ASP A 345 -4.81 7.10 40.33
N GLU A 346 -5.95 7.65 40.74
CA GLU A 346 -6.29 7.93 42.13
C GLU A 346 -6.37 6.68 43.02
N HIS A 347 -6.49 5.48 42.44
CA HIS A 347 -6.52 4.21 43.17
C HIS A 347 -5.13 3.69 43.55
N LEU A 348 -4.06 4.28 43.03
CA LEU A 348 -2.69 3.88 43.36
C LEU A 348 -2.37 4.24 44.81
N THR A 349 -1.68 3.33 45.51
CA THR A 349 -1.05 3.70 46.79
C THR A 349 0.08 4.68 46.54
N LEU A 350 0.36 5.55 47.52
CA LEU A 350 1.48 6.50 47.44
C LEU A 350 2.81 5.82 47.07
N LYS A 351 3.06 4.63 47.59
CA LYS A 351 4.27 3.86 47.26
C LYS A 351 4.31 3.48 45.78
N GLN A 352 3.21 2.96 45.23
CA GLN A 352 3.15 2.58 43.80
C GLN A 352 3.30 3.80 42.90
N ALA A 353 2.64 4.91 43.23
CA ALA A 353 2.78 6.16 42.50
C ALA A 353 4.25 6.65 42.54
N HIS A 354 4.86 6.66 43.73
CA HIS A 354 6.25 7.06 43.91
C HIS A 354 7.25 6.14 43.17
N ASP A 355 7.01 4.83 43.12
CA ASP A 355 7.86 3.88 42.39
C ASP A 355 7.84 4.16 40.87
N GLN A 356 6.66 4.46 40.31
CA GLN A 356 6.52 4.86 38.90
C GLN A 356 7.20 6.20 38.60
N VAL A 357 6.99 7.21 39.45
CA VAL A 357 7.68 8.52 39.35
C VAL A 357 9.19 8.34 39.40
N SER A 358 9.70 7.56 40.34
CA SER A 358 11.14 7.31 40.49
C SER A 358 11.75 6.64 39.25
N ALA A 359 11.01 5.71 38.64
CA ALA A 359 11.41 5.07 37.39
C ALA A 359 11.43 6.06 36.22
N LEU A 360 10.37 6.88 36.09
CA LEU A 360 10.25 7.93 35.08
C LEU A 360 11.40 8.95 35.20
N GLU A 361 11.63 9.51 36.39
CA GLU A 361 12.71 10.47 36.64
C GLU A 361 14.09 9.89 36.32
N SER A 362 14.32 8.64 36.72
CA SER A 362 15.58 7.94 36.42
C SER A 362 15.79 7.80 34.92
N GLU A 363 14.73 7.59 34.15
CA GLU A 363 14.82 7.52 32.70
C GLU A 363 14.99 8.88 32.04
N ILE A 364 14.30 9.92 32.51
CA ILE A 364 14.50 11.30 32.04
C ILE A 364 15.96 11.71 32.24
N ARG A 365 16.57 11.43 33.41
CA ARG A 365 17.99 11.72 33.67
C ARG A 365 18.94 10.93 32.78
N ARG A 366 18.58 9.68 32.43
CA ARG A 366 19.37 8.87 31.48
C ARG A 366 19.27 9.41 30.06
N ASP A 367 18.09 9.82 29.63
CA ASP A 367 17.86 10.34 28.28
C ASP A 367 18.44 11.74 28.12
N ILE A 368 18.41 12.57 29.17
CA ILE A 368 18.83 13.98 29.19
C ILE A 368 19.85 14.23 30.33
N PRO A 369 21.14 13.92 30.13
CA PRO A 369 22.17 14.02 31.17
C PRO A 369 22.42 15.44 31.71
N GLU A 370 21.96 16.48 31.00
CA GLU A 370 22.07 17.88 31.40
C GLU A 370 21.13 18.23 32.57
N ILE A 371 20.12 17.40 32.84
CA ILE A 371 19.17 17.56 33.96
C ILE A 371 19.82 17.09 35.26
N SER A 372 19.95 18.02 36.20
CA SER A 372 20.55 17.78 37.51
C SER A 372 19.54 17.40 38.59
N SER A 373 18.33 17.97 38.55
CA SER A 373 17.24 17.64 39.47
C SER A 373 15.91 17.62 38.73
N ILE A 374 15.00 16.77 39.21
CA ILE A 374 13.62 16.69 38.74
C ILE A 374 12.74 16.74 39.98
N LEU A 375 11.74 17.60 39.98
CA LEU A 375 10.69 17.65 40.98
C LEU A 375 9.36 17.29 40.29
N THR A 376 8.77 16.17 40.69
CA THR A 376 7.50 15.71 40.14
C THR A 376 6.39 15.91 41.15
N HIS A 377 5.39 16.71 40.79
CA HIS A 377 4.14 16.82 41.53
C HIS A 377 3.20 15.71 41.05
N ILE A 378 2.77 14.84 41.97
CA ILE A 378 1.81 13.78 41.66
C ILE A 378 0.40 14.34 41.80
N GLU A 379 -0.33 14.36 40.70
CA GLU A 379 -1.73 14.74 40.67
C GLU A 379 -2.59 13.49 40.46
N SER A 380 -3.64 13.36 41.26
CA SER A 380 -4.63 12.30 41.09
C SER A 380 -5.62 12.70 39.99
N GLU A 381 -5.75 11.87 38.96
CA GLU A 381 -6.81 12.02 37.96
C GLU A 381 -8.12 11.48 38.56
N PRO A 382 -9.19 12.30 38.69
CA PRO A 382 -10.47 11.82 39.21
C PRO A 382 -11.07 10.80 38.25
N ALA A 383 -11.28 9.56 38.68
CA ALA A 383 -11.84 8.49 37.85
C ALA A 383 -13.37 8.59 37.68
N THR A 384 -14.02 9.54 38.38
CA THR A 384 -15.49 9.67 38.40
C THR A 384 -15.95 11.09 38.09
N ILE A 385 -17.06 11.19 37.35
CA ILE A 385 -17.78 12.45 37.13
C ILE A 385 -18.30 12.92 38.49
N GLU A 386 -17.79 14.05 38.99
CA GLU A 386 -18.32 14.68 40.19
C GLU A 386 -19.75 15.18 39.90
N ALA A 387 -20.76 14.47 40.41
CA ALA A 387 -22.15 14.94 40.35
C ALA A 387 -22.29 16.15 41.29
N GLY A 388 -22.57 17.33 40.73
CA GLY A 388 -22.84 18.52 41.52
C GLY A 388 -24.19 18.42 42.23
N ASP A 389 -24.21 18.78 43.52
CA ASP A 389 -25.40 18.65 44.37
C ASP A 389 -26.40 19.80 44.10
N GLU A 390 -25.91 21.01 43.80
CA GLU A 390 -26.77 22.19 43.56
C GLU A 390 -26.02 23.35 42.86
N VAL A 391 -26.68 24.04 41.92
CA VAL A 391 -26.23 25.36 41.43
C VAL A 391 -26.63 26.38 42.49
N ALA A 392 -25.72 26.72 43.39
CA ALA A 392 -25.94 27.76 44.38
C ALA A 392 -25.91 29.13 43.67
N ARG A 393 -27.06 29.58 43.14
CA ARG A 393 -27.23 30.98 42.70
C ARG A 393 -27.23 31.92 43.91
N ASP A 394 -26.08 32.05 44.56
CA ASP A 394 -25.89 32.99 45.65
C ASP A 394 -25.64 34.38 45.07
N SER A 395 -26.74 35.10 44.83
CA SER A 395 -26.71 36.51 44.40
C SER A 395 -25.91 37.44 45.32
N ARG A 396 -25.58 37.04 46.55
CA ARG A 396 -24.67 37.79 47.43
C ARG A 396 -23.22 37.58 47.01
N MET A 397 -22.84 36.34 46.71
CA MET A 397 -21.49 36.01 46.26
C MET A 397 -21.20 36.62 44.89
N GLU A 398 -22.15 36.55 43.96
CA GLU A 398 -22.02 37.17 42.64
C GLU A 398 -21.75 38.68 42.72
N LYS A 399 -22.53 39.41 43.52
CA LYS A 399 -22.34 40.86 43.74
C LYS A 399 -20.95 41.17 44.30
N ARG A 400 -20.46 40.31 45.19
CA ARG A 400 -19.17 40.52 45.84
C ARG A 400 -18.00 40.17 44.94
N ILE A 401 -18.11 39.11 44.13
CA ILE A 401 -17.16 38.80 43.05
C ILE A 401 -17.05 40.01 42.11
N LYS A 402 -18.17 40.54 41.62
CA LYS A 402 -18.17 41.76 40.77
C LYS A 402 -17.53 42.96 41.45
N ALA A 403 -17.75 43.15 42.75
CA ALA A 403 -17.14 44.24 43.51
C ALA A 403 -15.61 44.09 43.62
N ILE A 404 -15.10 42.88 43.82
CA ILE A 404 -13.66 42.59 43.84
C ILE A 404 -13.07 42.84 42.45
N THR A 405 -13.74 42.38 41.39
CA THR A 405 -13.25 42.55 40.02
C THR A 405 -13.13 44.03 39.64
N ALA A 406 -14.00 44.90 40.16
CA ALA A 406 -13.92 46.34 39.93
C ALA A 406 -12.66 47.00 40.55
N GLU A 407 -11.92 46.30 41.42
CA GLU A 407 -10.62 46.75 41.93
C GLU A 407 -9.50 46.61 40.88
N PHE A 408 -9.73 45.86 39.80
CA PHE A 408 -8.77 45.58 38.73
C PHE A 408 -9.09 46.40 37.47
N PRO A 409 -8.40 47.53 37.22
CA PRO A 409 -8.73 48.43 36.11
C PRO A 409 -8.54 47.82 34.72
N GLU A 410 -7.75 46.76 34.61
CA GLU A 410 -7.54 46.02 33.36
C GLU A 410 -8.72 45.12 32.99
N VAL A 411 -9.64 44.84 33.93
CA VAL A 411 -10.86 44.08 33.67
C VAL A 411 -11.97 45.03 33.24
N LEU A 412 -12.46 44.86 32.02
CA LEU A 412 -13.51 45.69 31.43
C LEU A 412 -14.90 45.23 31.86
N ASP A 413 -15.11 43.92 31.97
CA ASP A 413 -16.39 43.31 32.34
C ASP A 413 -16.20 41.92 32.94
N MET A 414 -17.13 41.49 33.80
CA MET A 414 -17.19 40.13 34.30
C MET A 414 -18.63 39.62 34.35
N HIS A 415 -18.86 38.52 33.63
CA HIS A 415 -20.18 37.97 33.39
C HIS A 415 -20.18 36.43 33.43
N ASP A 416 -21.36 35.83 33.25
CA ASP A 416 -21.60 34.38 33.32
C ASP A 416 -21.02 33.71 34.57
N ILE A 417 -21.22 34.37 35.72
CA ILE A 417 -20.73 33.89 37.00
C ILE A 417 -21.62 32.73 37.46
N GLU A 418 -21.09 31.53 37.41
CA GLU A 418 -21.73 30.33 37.94
C GLU A 418 -21.04 29.88 39.23
N VAL A 419 -21.85 29.46 40.20
CA VAL A 419 -21.38 28.94 41.48
C VAL A 419 -22.10 27.63 41.75
N LYS A 420 -21.32 26.58 42.03
CA LYS A 420 -21.81 25.22 42.24
C LYS A 420 -21.27 24.68 43.55
N ARG A 421 -22.08 23.89 44.25
CA ARG A 421 -21.65 23.14 45.43
C ARG A 421 -21.52 21.65 45.07
N VAL A 422 -20.39 21.06 45.40
CA VAL A 422 -20.09 19.64 45.18
C VAL A 422 -19.46 19.09 46.44
N ARG A 423 -20.09 18.11 47.11
CA ARG A 423 -19.52 17.44 48.31
C ARG A 423 -18.98 18.43 49.37
N ASP A 424 -19.77 19.47 49.65
CA ASP A 424 -19.48 20.56 50.59
C ASP A 424 -18.34 21.54 50.20
N ARG A 425 -17.87 21.49 48.95
CA ARG A 425 -16.92 22.44 48.37
C ARG A 425 -17.62 23.37 47.38
N LEU A 426 -17.25 24.65 47.35
CA LEU A 426 -17.76 25.61 46.38
C LEU A 426 -16.83 25.72 45.17
N TYR A 427 -17.41 25.71 43.98
CA TYR A 427 -16.74 25.93 42.71
C TYR A 427 -17.33 27.18 42.08
N ALA A 428 -16.50 28.10 41.63
CA ALA A 428 -16.94 29.26 40.85
C ALA A 428 -16.32 29.24 39.46
N SER A 429 -17.11 29.60 38.45
CA SER A 429 -16.62 29.88 37.10
C SER A 429 -17.19 31.21 36.61
N CYS A 430 -16.39 31.97 35.86
CA CYS A 430 -16.82 33.26 35.32
C CYS A 430 -16.03 33.62 34.07
N HIS A 431 -16.60 34.49 33.24
CA HIS A 431 -15.94 35.08 32.09
C HIS A 431 -15.46 36.48 32.45
N CYS A 432 -14.26 36.85 32.01
CA CYS A 432 -13.59 38.10 32.35
C CYS A 432 -13.09 38.78 31.07
N THR A 433 -13.74 39.87 30.69
CA THR A 433 -13.36 40.62 29.48
C THR A 433 -12.20 41.56 29.77
N MET A 434 -11.16 41.52 28.93
CA MET A 434 -9.97 42.36 29.01
C MET A 434 -9.68 43.03 27.64
N SER A 435 -8.74 43.98 27.59
CA SER A 435 -8.33 44.64 26.34
C SER A 435 -7.70 43.65 25.35
N ASP A 436 -7.97 43.84 24.05
CA ASP A 436 -7.47 42.97 22.97
C ASP A 436 -5.93 42.99 22.86
N GLU A 437 -5.32 44.10 23.26
CA GLU A 437 -3.87 44.34 23.19
C GLU A 437 -3.12 43.91 24.46
N LEU A 438 -3.82 43.41 25.48
CA LEU A 438 -3.21 43.04 26.75
C LEU A 438 -2.33 41.79 26.56
N PRO A 439 -1.03 41.82 26.94
CA PRO A 439 -0.17 40.64 26.80
C PRO A 439 -0.70 39.45 27.60
N LEU A 440 -0.68 38.25 27.01
CA LEU A 440 -1.21 37.03 27.65
C LEU A 440 -0.57 36.73 29.02
N ALA A 441 0.72 37.05 29.19
CA ALA A 441 1.38 36.94 30.49
C ALA A 441 0.71 37.83 31.55
N ARG A 442 0.34 39.06 31.18
CA ARG A 442 -0.37 39.99 32.08
C ARG A 442 -1.81 39.56 32.33
N VAL A 443 -2.50 39.00 31.33
CA VAL A 443 -3.83 38.38 31.49
C VAL A 443 -3.77 37.30 32.57
N HIS A 444 -2.77 36.40 32.49
CA HIS A 444 -2.58 35.33 33.46
C HIS A 444 -2.28 35.86 34.88
N ASP A 445 -1.45 36.90 35.03
CA ASP A 445 -1.20 37.55 36.32
C ASP A 445 -2.50 38.06 36.95
N ILE A 446 -3.34 38.75 36.17
CA ILE A 446 -4.62 39.30 36.64
C ILE A 446 -5.57 38.18 37.05
N GLN A 447 -5.68 37.12 36.25
CA GLN A 447 -6.51 35.95 36.60
C GLN A 447 -6.06 35.29 37.90
N THR A 448 -4.74 35.14 38.08
CA THR A 448 -4.15 34.57 39.30
C THR A 448 -4.45 35.43 40.52
N ASP A 449 -4.35 36.75 40.39
CA ASP A 449 -4.64 37.68 41.49
C ASP A 449 -6.13 37.74 41.82
N LEU A 450 -7.02 37.71 40.81
CA LEU A 450 -8.46 37.58 40.99
C LEU A 450 -8.82 36.28 41.71
N GLU A 451 -8.27 35.13 41.28
CA GLU A 451 -8.50 33.85 41.94
C GLU A 451 -8.07 33.88 43.41
N LYS A 452 -6.86 34.40 43.70
CA LYS A 452 -6.40 34.57 45.08
C LYS A 452 -7.36 35.45 45.89
N ARG A 453 -7.82 36.55 45.30
CA ARG A 453 -8.71 37.50 45.99
C ARG A 453 -10.09 36.89 46.26
N PHE A 454 -10.64 36.12 45.32
CA PHE A 454 -11.88 35.38 45.53
C PHE A 454 -11.74 34.32 46.62
N LYS A 455 -10.63 33.57 46.65
CA LYS A 455 -10.37 32.58 47.71
C LYS A 455 -10.16 33.22 49.09
N GLN A 456 -9.58 34.42 49.15
CA GLN A 456 -9.44 35.18 50.40
C GLN A 456 -10.80 35.64 50.96
N GLU A 457 -11.69 36.13 50.09
CA GLU A 457 -13.03 36.57 50.50
C GLU A 457 -13.96 35.38 50.81
N PHE A 458 -13.81 34.29 50.08
CA PHE A 458 -14.60 33.07 50.22
C PHE A 458 -13.69 31.86 50.52
N PRO A 459 -13.31 31.63 51.79
CA PRO A 459 -12.41 30.54 52.16
C PRO A 459 -12.93 29.13 51.80
N ASN A 460 -14.24 28.97 51.63
CA ASN A 460 -14.87 27.70 51.23
C ASN A 460 -14.85 27.47 49.71
N LEU A 461 -14.29 28.41 48.94
CA LEU A 461 -14.15 28.35 47.48
C LEU A 461 -12.95 27.47 47.13
N PHE A 462 -13.24 26.23 46.72
CA PHE A 462 -12.23 25.22 46.45
C PHE A 462 -11.52 25.47 45.12
N ARG A 463 -12.29 25.76 44.05
CA ARG A 463 -11.75 26.02 42.71
C ARG A 463 -12.43 27.23 42.07
N VAL A 464 -11.64 28.05 41.39
CA VAL A 464 -12.10 29.17 40.57
C VAL A 464 -11.62 28.94 39.15
N LEU A 465 -12.51 29.03 38.18
CA LEU A 465 -12.17 29.02 36.77
C LEU A 465 -12.53 30.37 36.15
N ILE A 466 -11.53 31.11 35.68
CA ILE A 466 -11.74 32.39 35.02
C ILE A 466 -11.42 32.19 33.54
N HIS A 467 -12.41 32.40 32.67
CA HIS A 467 -12.19 32.40 31.22
C HIS A 467 -11.91 33.84 30.76
N PRO A 468 -10.71 34.17 30.25
CA PRO A 468 -10.41 35.52 29.79
C PRO A 468 -10.93 35.69 28.35
N GLU A 469 -11.66 36.76 28.10
CA GLU A 469 -12.21 37.08 26.79
C GLU A 469 -11.63 38.40 26.27
N PRO A 470 -11.29 38.49 24.96
CA PRO A 470 -10.92 39.75 24.36
C PRO A 470 -12.16 40.66 24.22
N ARG A 471 -11.96 41.98 24.34
CA ARG A 471 -13.03 42.99 24.20
C ARG A 471 -13.83 42.83 22.90
N THR A 472 -13.15 42.44 21.81
CA THR A 472 -13.75 42.23 20.49
C THR A 472 -14.77 41.09 20.42
N ASP A 473 -14.68 40.11 21.33
CA ASP A 473 -15.61 38.98 21.39
C ASP A 473 -16.78 39.24 22.34
N ASN A 474 -16.62 40.20 23.26
CA ASN A 474 -17.71 40.65 24.13
C ASN A 474 -18.69 41.56 23.35
N ARG A 475 -19.60 40.93 22.60
CA ARG A 475 -20.70 41.57 21.86
C ARG A 475 -22.02 41.60 22.65
N ARG A 476 -21.98 41.43 23.97
CA ARG A 476 -23.17 41.32 24.83
C ARG A 476 -23.73 42.66 25.26
#